data_AF-A0A4S5CJE0-F1
#
_entry.id   AF-A0A4S5CJE0-F1
#
_cell.length_a   1.000
_cell.length_b   1.000
_cell.length_c   1.000
_cell.angle_alpha   90.00
_cell.angle_beta   90.00
_cell.angle_gamma   90.00
#
_symmetry.space_group_name_H-M   'P 1'
#
loop_
_entity.id
_entity.type
_entity.pdbx_description
1 polymer ?
#
loop_
_entity_poly.entity_id
_entity_poly.type
_entity_poly.pdbx_seq_one_letter_code
_entity_poly.pdbx_strand_id
1 'polypeptide(L)' 'MTKTEMDIRLTKIFSTAAIALAAAEKRAVCKQLKQFIREARAQELFALAGEASQMRWQLVAELQQARTVALEASHGHV' A
#
# COMPACT_ATOMS: atom_id res chain seq x y z
N MET A 1 19.09 -1.56 -10.72
CA MET A 1 18.21 -2.65 -10.25
C MET A 1 17.58 -3.26 -11.50
N THR A 2 17.63 -4.56 -11.63
CA THR A 2 17.05 -5.35 -12.72
C THR A 2 15.55 -5.54 -12.49
N LYS A 3 14.82 -5.97 -13.53
CA LYS A 3 13.39 -6.31 -13.43
C LYS A 3 13.12 -7.37 -12.34
N THR A 4 13.96 -8.39 -12.24
CA THR A 4 13.82 -9.46 -11.23
C THR A 4 14.00 -8.93 -9.81
N GLU A 5 14.98 -8.06 -9.58
CA GLU A 5 15.17 -7.44 -8.27
C GLU A 5 13.97 -6.54 -7.89
N MET A 6 13.39 -5.84 -8.87
CA MET A 6 12.18 -5.05 -8.69
C MET A 6 10.97 -5.92 -8.31
N ASP A 7 10.80 -7.07 -8.98
CA ASP A 7 9.73 -8.03 -8.68
C ASP A 7 9.84 -8.60 -7.25
N ILE A 8 11.05 -9.02 -6.86
CA ILE A 8 11.33 -9.47 -5.49
C ILE A 8 11.00 -8.38 -4.48
N ARG A 9 11.35 -7.12 -4.78
CA ARG A 9 11.05 -6.00 -3.89
C ARG A 9 9.54 -5.76 -3.77
N LEU A 10 8.78 -5.87 -4.87
CA LEU A 10 7.32 -5.75 -4.83
C LEU A 10 6.70 -6.84 -3.96
N THR A 11 7.13 -8.09 -4.13
CA THR A 11 6.69 -9.22 -3.31
C THR A 11 6.93 -8.98 -1.82
N LYS A 12 8.10 -8.47 -1.44
CA LYS A 12 8.39 -8.12 -0.04
C LYS A 12 7.47 -7.02 0.51
N ILE A 13 7.16 -6.00 -0.30
CA ILE A 13 6.20 -4.96 0.07
C ILE A 13 4.81 -5.57 0.28
N PHE A 14 4.38 -6.51 -0.57
CA PHE A 14 3.10 -7.20 -0.43
C PHE A 14 3.03 -8.06 0.82
N SER A 15 4.09 -8.83 1.13
CA SER A 15 4.16 -9.59 2.39
C SER A 15 4.09 -8.68 3.61
N THR A 16 4.76 -7.52 3.56
CA THR A 16 4.69 -6.50 4.63
C THR A 16 3.27 -5.93 4.76
N ALA A 17 2.60 -5.67 3.64
CA ALA A 17 1.22 -5.20 3.62
C ALA A 17 0.26 -6.21 4.27
N ALA A 18 0.42 -7.50 3.96
CA ALA A 18 -0.45 -8.57 4.44
C ALA A 18 -0.43 -8.75 5.97
N ILE A 19 0.71 -8.45 6.61
CA ILE A 19 0.87 -8.55 8.06
C ILE A 19 0.71 -7.21 8.79
N ALA A 20 0.51 -6.10 8.07
CA ALA A 20 0.35 -4.78 8.67
C ALA A 20 -1.01 -4.66 9.36
N LEU A 21 -1.01 -4.68 10.69
CA LEU A 21 -2.23 -4.59 11.50
C LEU A 21 -2.53 -3.14 11.86
N ALA A 22 -1.48 -2.34 12.11
CA ALA A 22 -1.66 -0.96 12.53
C ALA A 22 -1.87 -0.02 11.33
N ALA A 23 -2.72 0.99 11.51
CA ALA A 23 -2.91 2.04 10.50
C ALA A 23 -1.59 2.78 10.16
N ALA A 24 -0.66 2.89 11.12
CA ALA A 24 0.66 3.47 10.89
C ALA A 24 1.51 2.63 9.91
N GLU A 25 1.49 1.31 10.07
CA GLU A 25 2.21 0.36 9.20
C GLU A 25 1.63 0.40 7.78
N LYS A 26 0.30 0.33 7.65
CA LYS A 26 -0.38 0.46 6.34
C LYS A 26 -0.02 1.78 5.64
N ARG A 27 0.10 2.89 6.38
CA ARG A 27 0.56 4.18 5.84
C ARG A 27 2.02 4.13 5.39
N ALA A 28 2.90 3.44 6.12
CA ALA A 28 4.29 3.26 5.72
C ALA A 28 4.40 2.42 4.42
N VAL A 29 3.63 1.34 4.30
CA VAL A 29 3.54 0.53 3.07
C VAL A 29 3.04 1.38 1.89
N CYS A 30 2.02 2.23 2.10
CA CYS A 30 1.56 3.17 1.07
C CYS A 30 2.66 4.12 0.57
N LYS A 31 3.58 4.55 1.45
CA LYS A 31 4.74 5.37 1.07
C LYS A 31 5.75 4.56 0.25
N GLN A 32 6.05 3.33 0.67
CA GLN A 32 6.93 2.42 -0.08
C GLN A 32 6.38 2.12 -1.48
N LEU A 33 5.08 1.82 -1.60
CA LEU A 33 4.43 1.60 -2.90
C LEU A 33 4.50 2.85 -3.78
N LYS A 34 4.31 4.05 -3.22
CA LYS A 34 4.42 5.31 -3.98
C LYS A 34 5.83 5.50 -4.54
N GLN A 35 6.87 5.17 -3.77
CA GLN A 35 8.25 5.23 -4.23
C GLN A 35 8.52 4.18 -5.31
N PHE A 36 8.10 2.93 -5.06
CA PHE A 36 8.20 1.82 -6.00
C PHE A 36 7.59 2.13 -7.36
N ILE A 37 6.36 2.69 -7.38
CA ILE A 37 5.66 3.04 -8.62
C ILE A 37 6.47 4.05 -9.45
N ARG A 38 7.09 5.05 -8.81
CA ARG A 38 7.91 6.04 -9.51
C ARG A 38 9.13 5.38 -10.16
N GLU A 39 9.82 4.51 -9.42
CA GLU A 39 10.99 3.79 -9.91
C GLU A 39 10.63 2.81 -11.04
N ALA A 40 9.53 2.07 -10.89
CA ALA A 40 9.04 1.14 -11.91
C ALA A 40 8.68 1.87 -13.20
N ARG A 41 8.02 3.04 -13.11
CA ARG A 41 7.72 3.88 -14.29
C ARG A 41 8.97 4.45 -14.95
N ALA A 42 9.96 4.87 -14.17
CA ALA A 42 11.23 5.39 -14.70
C ALA A 42 12.02 4.32 -15.47
N GLN A 43 11.78 3.04 -15.17
CA GLN A 43 12.37 1.89 -15.86
C GLN A 43 11.40 1.25 -16.88
N GLU A 44 10.29 1.90 -17.20
CA GLU A 44 9.26 1.43 -18.15
C GLU A 44 8.64 0.07 -17.77
N LEU A 45 8.72 -0.32 -16.49
CA LEU A 45 8.12 -1.53 -15.93
C LEU A 45 6.65 -1.28 -15.56
N PHE A 46 5.82 -0.98 -16.55
CA PHE A 46 4.45 -0.54 -16.33
C PHE A 46 3.54 -1.58 -15.66
N ALA A 47 3.76 -2.87 -15.90
CA ALA A 47 3.02 -3.95 -15.24
C ALA A 47 3.22 -3.91 -13.72
N LEU A 48 4.48 -3.89 -13.26
CA LEU A 48 4.83 -3.78 -11.84
C LEU A 48 4.31 -2.48 -11.22
N ALA A 49 4.36 -1.37 -11.97
CA ALA A 49 3.79 -0.11 -11.51
C ALA A 49 2.26 -0.19 -11.35
N GLY A 50 1.57 -0.94 -12.20
CA GLY A 50 0.13 -1.22 -12.12
C GLY A 50 -0.21 -2.03 -10.88
N GLU A 51 0.48 -3.15 -10.66
CA GLU A 51 0.29 -4.02 -9.50
C GLU A 51 0.51 -3.27 -8.17
N ALA A 52 1.60 -2.50 -8.08
CA ALA A 52 1.87 -1.66 -6.91
C ALA A 52 0.80 -0.58 -6.70
N SER A 53 0.24 -0.03 -7.79
CA SER A 53 -0.83 0.98 -7.72
C SER A 53 -2.13 0.38 -7.19
N GLN A 54 -2.49 -0.83 -7.64
CA GLN A 54 -3.67 -1.55 -7.17
C GLN A 54 -3.58 -1.85 -5.68
N MET A 55 -2.47 -2.42 -5.21
CA MET A 55 -2.26 -2.69 -3.79
C MET A 55 -2.34 -1.41 -2.95
N ARG A 56 -1.74 -0.31 -3.43
CA ARG A 56 -1.80 0.99 -2.73
C ARG A 56 -3.23 1.49 -2.62
N TRP A 57 -4.04 1.32 -3.66
CA TRP A 57 -5.43 1.72 -3.65
C TRP A 57 -6.25 0.93 -2.62
N GLN A 58 -6.05 -0.41 -2.56
CA GLN A 58 -6.69 -1.27 -1.56
C GLN A 58 -6.33 -0.85 -0.12
N LEU A 59 -5.05 -0.63 0.18
CA LEU A 59 -4.62 -0.17 1.51
C LEU A 59 -5.18 1.19 1.90
N VAL A 60 -5.31 2.11 0.95
CA VAL A 60 -5.94 3.42 1.21
C VAL A 60 -7.42 3.25 1.53
N ALA A 61 -8.14 2.38 0.81
CA ALA A 61 -9.54 2.10 1.10
C ALA A 61 -9.72 1.50 2.50
N GLU A 62 -8.88 0.54 2.90
CA GLU A 62 -8.89 -0.03 4.25
C GLU A 62 -8.63 1.03 5.33
N LEU A 63 -7.68 1.93 5.10
CA LEU A 63 -7.39 3.04 6.02
C LEU A 63 -8.55 4.03 6.14
N GLN A 64 -9.25 4.30 5.04
CA GLN A 64 -10.44 5.15 5.05
C GLN A 64 -11.60 4.48 5.79
N GLN A 65 -11.84 3.19 5.53
CA GLN A 65 -12.86 2.41 6.22
C GLN A 65 -12.60 2.37 7.74
N ALA A 66 -11.37 2.05 8.16
CA ALA A 66 -11.00 2.03 9.56
C ALA A 66 -11.20 3.40 10.25
N ARG A 67 -10.94 4.50 9.53
CA ARG A 67 -11.20 5.85 10.03
C ARG A 67 -12.70 6.11 10.20
N THR A 68 -13.53 5.71 9.25
CA THR A 68 -15.00 5.85 9.33
C THR A 68 -15.54 5.08 10.53
N VAL A 69 -15.14 3.81 10.69
CA VAL A 69 -15.57 2.97 11.83
C VAL A 69 -15.16 3.61 13.17
N ALA A 70 -13.95 4.16 13.28
CA ALA A 70 -13.51 4.84 14.50
C ALA A 70 -14.31 6.11 14.80
N LEU A 71 -14.72 6.86 13.77
CA LEU A 71 -15.58 8.04 13.92
C LEU A 71 -17.00 7.66 14.35
N GLU A 72 -17.58 6.61 13.76
CA GLU A 72 -18.90 6.10 14.14
C GLU A 72 -18.93 5.59 15.58
N ALA A 73 -17.89 4.85 16.00
CA ALA A 73 -17.75 4.40 17.39
C ALA A 73 -17.63 5.56 18.39
N SER A 74 -17.08 6.71 17.96
CA SER A 74 -16.93 7.90 18.81
C SER A 74 -18.23 8.71 18.93
N HIS A 75 -19.14 8.61 17.96
CA HIS A 75 -20.41 9.36 17.94
C HIS A 75 -21.63 8.54 18.42
N GLY A 76 -21.45 7.26 18.75
CA GLY A 76 -22.52 6.35 19.20
C GLY A 76 -22.85 6.37 20.70
N HIS A 77 -22.37 7.34 21.48
CA HIS A 77 -22.82 7.59 22.85
C HIS A 77 -23.77 8.80 22.87
N VAL A 78 -25.05 8.56 22.54
CA VAL A 78 -26.20 9.38 22.97
C VAL A 78 -27.33 8.43 23.32
#